data_AF-A0A7Y2CL17-F1
#
_entry.id   AF-A0A7Y2CL17-F1
#
_cell.length_a   1.000
_cell.length_b   1.000
_cell.length_c   1.000
_cell.angle_alpha   90.00
_cell.angle_beta   90.00
_cell.angle_gamma   90.00
#
_symmetry.space_group_name_H-M   'P 1'
#
loop_
_entity.id
_entity.type
_entity.pdbx_description
1 polymer ?
#
loop_
_entity_poly.entity_id
_entity_poly.type
_entity_poly.pdbx_seq_one_letter_code
_entity_poly.pdbx_strand_id
1 'polypeptide(L)'
;MHAGDAANILTTDYWAGVEYADHTLYRPVTIATYALQHAVHGPDPAPYHVVNVLLHALVTLLLGWLVRDLFRNDAMAVIAATLFAVHPVHVEAVAGVVGRAEILALGGTLLATLAWFRAGSGHPRAWSAVAVAAYAVGAGSKETGVLAPAVILATEVLLPARRRLLPSRRPAGRRPPSGRPRDVLAVLTFAGFLAVGAAYLALRGAAVSGRSINAAMAALSTGERMLASLRILGENVGLLFVPTSLSADYPASSVAGGGVADPATLAGIV
;
A
#
# COMPACT_ATOMS: atom_id res chain seq x y z
N MET A 1 17.18 -4.71 17.99
CA MET A 1 16.99 -5.95 17.21
C MET A 1 18.33 -6.69 17.22
N HIS A 2 18.44 -7.79 17.97
CA HIS A 2 19.62 -8.65 17.85
C HIS A 2 19.69 -9.13 16.40
N ALA A 3 20.80 -8.89 15.72
CA ALA A 3 21.02 -9.18 14.31
C ALA A 3 21.00 -10.70 13.96
N GLY A 4 20.47 -11.55 14.85
CA GLY A 4 20.58 -13.01 14.81
C GLY A 4 19.39 -13.77 14.24
N ASP A 5 18.16 -13.27 14.31
CA ASP A 5 16.98 -14.09 14.01
C ASP A 5 16.16 -13.61 12.81
N ALA A 6 16.80 -13.56 11.63
CA ALA A 6 16.05 -13.51 10.37
C ALA A 6 15.01 -14.64 10.27
N ALA A 7 15.27 -15.77 10.97
CA ALA A 7 14.37 -16.91 11.10
C ALA A 7 13.02 -16.59 11.77
N ASN A 8 12.95 -15.56 12.62
CA ASN A 8 11.75 -15.25 13.41
C ASN A 8 10.89 -14.12 12.81
N ILE A 9 11.31 -13.47 11.72
CA ILE A 9 10.58 -12.34 11.12
C ILE A 9 9.14 -12.70 10.72
N LEU A 10 8.90 -13.96 10.33
CA LEU A 10 7.58 -14.45 9.93
C LEU A 10 6.70 -14.88 11.11
N THR A 11 7.28 -15.00 12.31
CA THR A 11 6.60 -15.52 13.50
C THR A 11 6.46 -14.50 14.62
N THR A 12 7.01 -13.30 14.44
CA THR A 12 6.97 -12.19 15.42
C THR A 12 6.14 -11.01 14.92
N ASP A 13 5.62 -10.22 15.85
CA ASP A 13 4.93 -8.96 15.55
C ASP A 13 5.91 -7.86 15.09
N TYR A 14 5.36 -6.75 14.59
CA TYR A 14 6.12 -5.63 14.01
C TYR A 14 7.06 -4.94 15.00
N TRP A 15 6.72 -4.93 16.29
CA TRP A 15 7.46 -4.25 17.34
C TRP A 15 8.09 -5.22 18.35
N ALA A 16 8.30 -6.47 17.95
CA ALA A 16 8.87 -7.49 18.81
C ALA A 16 10.16 -7.01 19.50
N GLY A 17 10.17 -7.09 20.84
CA GLY A 17 11.28 -6.60 21.68
C GLY A 17 11.16 -5.14 22.15
N VAL A 18 10.05 -4.45 21.88
CA VAL A 18 9.75 -3.12 22.41
C VAL A 18 8.58 -3.19 23.41
N GLU A 19 8.87 -3.02 24.69
CA GLU A 19 7.94 -3.28 25.80
C GLU A 19 6.67 -2.39 25.80
N TYR A 20 6.75 -1.18 25.25
CA TYR A 20 5.64 -0.21 25.22
C TYR A 20 4.95 -0.11 23.86
N ALA A 21 5.17 -1.07 22.97
CA ALA A 21 4.66 -1.03 21.61
C ALA A 21 3.37 -1.84 21.43
N ASP A 22 2.64 -1.47 20.38
CA ASP A 22 1.47 -2.21 19.93
C ASP A 22 1.87 -3.49 19.20
N HIS A 23 1.84 -4.62 19.90
CA HIS A 23 2.16 -5.95 19.35
C HIS A 23 1.07 -6.56 18.46
N THR A 24 0.17 -5.74 17.89
CA THR A 24 -0.88 -6.24 16.98
C THR A 24 -0.67 -6.01 15.50
N LEU A 25 0.46 -5.40 15.16
CA LEU A 25 0.88 -5.17 13.79
C LEU A 25 1.73 -6.33 13.30
N TYR A 26 1.50 -6.77 12.05
CA TYR A 26 2.28 -7.83 11.42
C TYR A 26 2.74 -7.38 10.03
N ARG A 27 4.01 -7.03 9.91
CA ARG A 27 4.60 -6.43 8.69
C ARG A 27 5.96 -7.05 8.36
N PRO A 28 5.99 -8.36 8.06
CA PRO A 28 7.23 -9.13 7.92
C PRO A 28 8.13 -8.60 6.80
N VAL A 29 7.56 -8.10 5.70
CA VAL A 29 8.36 -7.57 4.57
C VAL A 29 9.07 -6.29 4.99
N THR A 30 8.37 -5.38 5.67
CA THR A 30 8.96 -4.14 6.18
C THR A 30 10.11 -4.43 7.13
N ILE A 31 9.91 -5.34 8.10
CA ILE A 31 10.96 -5.77 9.03
C ILE A 31 12.14 -6.39 8.29
N ALA A 32 11.89 -7.27 7.32
CA ALA A 32 12.94 -7.86 6.50
C ALA A 32 13.77 -6.81 5.77
N THR A 33 13.15 -5.75 5.24
CA THR A 33 13.91 -4.66 4.61
C THR A 33 14.81 -3.91 5.59
N TYR A 34 14.35 -3.70 6.84
CA TYR A 34 15.18 -3.09 7.87
C TYR A 34 16.30 -4.02 8.32
N ALA A 35 16.02 -5.31 8.50
CA ALA A 35 17.02 -6.30 8.91
C ALA A 35 18.15 -6.42 7.88
N LEU A 36 17.81 -6.51 6.60
CA LEU A 36 18.79 -6.52 5.51
C LEU A 36 19.61 -5.23 5.48
N GLN A 37 18.95 -4.07 5.68
CA GLN A 37 19.66 -2.80 5.67
C GLN A 37 20.58 -2.65 6.88
N HIS A 38 20.15 -3.09 8.06
CA HIS A 38 20.92 -3.08 9.29
C HIS A 38 22.14 -3.99 9.20
N ALA A 39 22.03 -5.13 8.51
CA ALA A 39 23.17 -6.02 8.29
C ALA A 39 24.29 -5.35 7.48
N VAL A 40 23.96 -4.39 6.60
CA VAL A 40 24.92 -3.70 5.74
C VAL A 40 25.40 -2.36 6.33
N HIS A 41 24.49 -1.58 6.91
CA HIS A 41 24.74 -0.19 7.32
C HIS A 41 24.68 0.03 8.84
N GLY A 42 24.33 -1.00 9.62
CA GLY A 42 24.14 -0.88 11.06
C GLY A 42 23.01 0.10 11.44
N PRO A 43 23.15 0.84 12.54
CA PRO A 43 22.13 1.74 13.06
C PRO A 43 22.17 3.16 12.47
N ASP A 44 23.07 3.46 11.53
CA ASP A 44 23.16 4.79 10.91
C ASP A 44 21.84 5.12 10.19
N PRO A 45 21.10 6.18 10.57
CA PRO A 45 19.81 6.49 9.97
C PRO A 45 19.91 6.99 8.53
N ALA A 46 21.03 7.60 8.11
CA ALA A 46 21.12 8.27 6.81
C ALA A 46 20.86 7.32 5.62
N PRO A 47 21.47 6.12 5.54
CA PRO A 47 21.14 5.13 4.53
C PRO A 47 19.65 4.74 4.48
N TYR A 48 18.94 4.73 5.62
CA TYR A 48 17.53 4.34 5.68
C TYR A 48 16.64 5.38 5.02
N HIS A 49 16.94 6.67 5.24
CA HIS A 49 16.26 7.77 4.54
C HIS A 49 16.53 7.73 3.03
N VAL A 50 17.78 7.47 2.62
CA VAL A 50 18.11 7.35 1.18
C VAL A 50 17.30 6.24 0.53
N VAL A 51 17.20 5.07 1.17
CA VAL A 51 16.38 3.97 0.66
C VAL A 51 14.90 4.36 0.55
N ASN A 52 14.33 5.08 1.53
CA ASN A 52 12.95 5.55 1.43
C ASN A 52 12.75 6.52 0.26
N VAL A 53 13.68 7.45 0.02
CA VAL A 53 13.63 8.37 -1.13
C VAL A 53 13.70 7.61 -2.46
N LEU A 54 14.59 6.61 -2.57
CA LEU A 54 14.69 5.77 -3.77
C LEU A 54 13.42 4.93 -4.00
N LEU A 55 12.84 4.39 -2.93
CA LEU A 55 11.57 3.67 -3.01
C LEU A 55 10.43 4.61 -3.44
N HIS A 56 10.37 5.84 -2.92
CA HIS A 56 9.40 6.85 -3.35
C HIS A 56 9.55 7.20 -4.84
N ALA A 57 10.79 7.36 -5.32
CA ALA A 57 11.07 7.57 -6.73
C ALA A 57 10.55 6.39 -7.59
N LEU A 58 10.78 5.14 -7.16
CA LEU A 58 10.25 3.97 -7.83
C LEU A 58 8.71 3.95 -7.85
N VAL A 59 8.06 4.23 -6.72
CA VAL A 59 6.59 4.33 -6.62
C VAL A 59 6.04 5.39 -7.57
N THR A 60 6.72 6.55 -7.64
CA THR A 60 6.36 7.64 -8.55
C THR A 60 6.43 7.19 -10.02
N LEU A 61 7.49 6.46 -10.40
CA LEU A 61 7.62 5.91 -11.76
C LEU A 61 6.54 4.88 -12.07
N LEU A 62 6.22 3.99 -11.12
CA LEU A 62 5.14 3.02 -11.25
C LEU A 62 3.79 3.70 -11.47
N LEU A 63 3.51 4.76 -10.71
CA LEU A 63 2.30 5.58 -10.90
C LEU A 63 2.28 6.21 -12.30
N GLY A 64 3.38 6.83 -12.72
CA GLY A 64 3.51 7.43 -14.05
C GLY A 64 3.24 6.41 -15.16
N TRP A 65 3.80 5.21 -15.07
CA TRP A 65 3.52 4.13 -16.03
C TRP A 65 2.08 3.66 -16.00
N LEU A 66 1.47 3.56 -14.81
CA LEU A 66 0.06 3.18 -14.68
C LEU A 66 -0.85 4.24 -15.33
N VAL A 67 -0.61 5.52 -15.07
CA VAL A 67 -1.36 6.63 -15.68
C VAL A 67 -1.15 6.65 -17.20
N ARG A 68 0.09 6.46 -17.67
CA ARG A 68 0.40 6.34 -19.10
C ARG A 68 -0.40 5.22 -19.75
N ASP A 69 -0.42 4.03 -19.13
CA ASP A 69 -1.11 2.86 -19.68
C ASP A 69 -2.64 3.06 -19.65
N LEU A 70 -3.19 3.65 -18.59
CA LEU A 70 -4.64 3.92 -18.45
C LEU A 70 -5.15 5.01 -19.41
N PHE A 71 -4.41 6.12 -19.53
CA PHE A 71 -4.86 7.28 -20.29
C PHE A 71 -4.28 7.38 -21.69
N ARG A 72 -3.24 6.58 -22.00
CA ARG A 72 -2.49 6.62 -23.26
C ARG A 72 -1.98 8.04 -23.59
N ASN A 73 -1.63 8.79 -22.55
CA ASN A 73 -1.21 10.17 -22.65
C ASN A 73 0.04 10.40 -21.79
N ASP A 74 1.15 10.67 -22.48
CA ASP A 74 2.46 10.86 -21.86
C ASP A 74 2.53 12.14 -21.03
N ALA A 75 1.86 13.20 -21.47
CA ALA A 75 1.78 14.44 -20.71
C ALA A 75 1.02 14.25 -19.39
N MET A 76 -0.12 13.55 -19.42
CA MET A 76 -0.86 13.22 -18.19
C MET A 76 -0.03 12.36 -17.23
N ALA A 77 0.73 11.40 -17.76
CA ALA A 77 1.61 10.57 -16.96
C ALA A 77 2.72 11.38 -16.28
N VAL A 78 3.38 12.28 -17.03
CA VAL A 78 4.43 13.16 -16.49
C VAL A 78 3.85 14.13 -15.46
N ILE A 79 2.69 14.73 -15.74
CA ILE A 79 2.02 15.63 -14.80
C ILE A 79 1.66 14.89 -13.51
N ALA A 80 0.98 13.74 -13.60
CA ALA A 80 0.59 12.96 -12.44
C ALA A 80 1.79 12.48 -11.62
N ALA A 81 2.83 11.97 -12.28
CA ALA A 81 4.06 11.55 -11.61
C ALA A 81 4.80 12.72 -10.96
N THR A 82 4.88 13.88 -11.63
CA THR A 82 5.56 15.06 -11.06
C THR A 82 4.80 15.59 -9.87
N LEU A 83 3.46 15.72 -9.97
CA LEU A 83 2.61 16.14 -8.86
C LEU A 83 2.79 15.21 -7.68
N PHE A 84 2.73 13.88 -7.89
CA PHE A 84 2.94 12.89 -6.84
C PHE A 84 4.37 12.93 -6.27
N ALA A 85 5.40 13.13 -7.09
CA ALA A 85 6.79 13.14 -6.63
C ALA A 85 7.04 14.25 -5.60
N VAL A 86 6.49 15.44 -5.86
CA VAL A 86 6.77 16.66 -5.10
C VAL A 86 5.67 17.04 -4.11
N HIS A 87 4.57 16.28 -4.04
CA HIS A 87 3.45 16.63 -3.18
C HIS A 87 3.87 16.61 -1.70
N PRO A 88 3.68 17.70 -0.94
CA PRO A 88 4.15 17.77 0.46
C PRO A 88 3.53 16.71 1.37
N VAL A 89 2.32 16.23 1.06
CA VAL A 89 1.64 15.15 1.81
C VAL A 89 2.49 13.88 1.97
N HIS A 90 3.47 13.65 1.08
CA HIS A 90 4.32 12.47 1.16
C HIS A 90 5.45 12.61 2.18
N VAL A 91 5.70 13.80 2.74
CA VAL A 91 6.85 14.03 3.62
C VAL A 91 6.81 13.12 4.85
N GLU A 92 5.64 12.87 5.43
CA GLU A 92 5.48 12.00 6.60
C GLU A 92 5.81 10.54 6.27
N ALA A 93 5.40 10.08 5.09
CA ALA A 93 5.67 8.72 4.61
C ALA A 93 7.14 8.52 4.18
N VAL A 94 7.79 9.56 3.64
CA VAL A 94 9.12 9.46 3.04
C VAL A 94 10.23 9.84 4.01
N ALA A 95 10.06 10.95 4.75
CA ALA A 95 11.05 11.43 5.69
C ALA A 95 11.12 10.54 6.94
N GLY A 96 10.00 10.01 7.43
CA GLY A 96 10.01 9.05 8.52
C GLY A 96 10.56 7.70 8.07
N VAL A 97 11.59 7.17 8.74
CA VAL A 97 12.12 5.82 8.42
C VAL A 97 11.00 4.79 8.47
N VAL A 98 10.19 4.83 9.54
CA VAL A 98 9.03 3.95 9.78
C VAL A 98 8.01 3.98 8.63
N GLY A 99 7.92 5.09 7.89
CA GLY A 99 7.04 5.28 6.75
C GLY A 99 7.32 4.35 5.56
N ARG A 100 8.45 3.62 5.56
CA ARG A 100 8.77 2.61 4.53
C ARG A 100 7.65 1.61 4.28
N ALA A 101 6.90 1.25 5.33
CA ALA A 101 5.75 0.36 5.22
C ALA A 101 4.71 0.88 4.21
N GLU A 102 4.43 2.20 4.23
CA GLU A 102 3.50 2.85 3.30
C GLU A 102 4.01 2.79 1.86
N ILE A 103 5.29 3.14 1.68
CA ILE A 103 5.91 3.21 0.35
C ILE A 103 5.93 1.82 -0.30
N LEU A 104 6.30 0.78 0.45
CA LEU A 104 6.30 -0.59 -0.05
C LEU A 104 4.89 -1.12 -0.32
N ALA A 105 3.92 -0.81 0.53
CA ALA A 105 2.52 -1.22 0.34
C ALA A 105 1.92 -0.61 -0.93
N LEU A 106 2.13 0.70 -1.15
CA LEU A 106 1.70 1.38 -2.36
C LEU A 106 2.46 0.88 -3.59
N GLY A 107 3.78 0.72 -3.51
CA GLY A 107 4.61 0.20 -4.60
C GLY A 107 4.20 -1.20 -5.04
N GLY A 108 3.97 -2.11 -4.09
CA GLY A 108 3.45 -3.45 -4.35
C GLY A 108 2.07 -3.41 -5.01
N THR A 109 1.17 -2.55 -4.54
CA THR A 109 -0.18 -2.38 -5.12
C THR A 109 -0.14 -1.85 -6.56
N LEU A 110 0.67 -0.81 -6.83
CA LEU A 110 0.83 -0.25 -8.17
C LEU A 110 1.48 -1.25 -9.12
N LEU A 111 2.54 -1.93 -8.68
CA LEU A 111 3.22 -2.95 -9.49
C LEU A 111 2.31 -4.14 -9.77
N ALA A 112 1.52 -4.60 -8.79
CA ALA A 112 0.54 -5.66 -9.00
C ALA A 112 -0.52 -5.27 -10.04
N THR A 113 -1.02 -4.04 -9.97
CA THR A 113 -2.01 -3.50 -10.92
C THR A 113 -1.41 -3.35 -12.32
N LEU A 114 -0.19 -2.84 -12.43
CA LEU A 114 0.51 -2.68 -13.70
C LEU A 114 0.84 -4.03 -14.35
N ALA A 115 1.31 -4.99 -13.55
CA ALA A 115 1.57 -6.35 -14.00
C ALA A 115 0.29 -7.05 -14.45
N TRP A 116 -0.83 -6.86 -13.74
CA TRP A 116 -2.14 -7.35 -14.15
C TRP A 116 -2.53 -6.86 -15.55
N PHE A 117 -2.40 -5.56 -15.83
CA PHE A 117 -2.68 -5.03 -17.17
C PHE A 117 -1.73 -5.57 -18.22
N ARG A 118 -0.44 -5.72 -17.88
CA ARG A 118 0.57 -6.25 -18.81
C ARG A 118 0.43 -7.74 -19.07
N ALA A 119 -0.17 -8.51 -18.16
CA ALA A 119 -0.53 -9.91 -18.42
C ALA A 119 -1.49 -10.07 -19.61
N GLY A 120 -2.18 -9.00 -20.03
CA GLY A 120 -2.94 -8.95 -21.28
C GLY A 120 -2.09 -8.98 -22.56
N SER A 121 -0.75 -8.84 -22.49
CA SER A 121 0.15 -8.66 -23.64
C SER A 121 1.52 -9.35 -23.46
N GLY A 122 2.04 -9.98 -24.52
CA GLY A 122 3.37 -10.61 -24.50
C GLY A 122 3.45 -11.88 -23.66
N HIS A 123 3.87 -11.75 -22.39
CA HIS A 123 4.24 -12.85 -21.49
C HIS A 123 3.24 -12.98 -20.31
N PRO A 124 2.03 -13.49 -20.55
CA PRO A 124 0.93 -13.44 -19.58
C PRO A 124 1.27 -14.13 -18.26
N ARG A 125 1.90 -15.32 -18.30
CA ARG A 125 2.29 -16.08 -17.10
C ARG A 125 3.30 -15.35 -16.22
N ALA A 126 4.32 -14.74 -16.84
CA ALA A 126 5.36 -14.00 -16.12
C ALA A 126 4.75 -12.78 -15.41
N TRP A 127 3.89 -12.04 -16.10
CA TRP A 127 3.22 -10.88 -15.51
C TRP A 127 2.22 -11.26 -14.42
N SER A 128 1.50 -12.37 -14.54
CA SER A 128 0.68 -12.90 -13.44
C SER A 128 1.52 -13.26 -12.22
N ALA A 129 2.69 -13.90 -12.41
CA ALA A 129 3.59 -14.19 -11.31
C ALA A 129 4.14 -12.92 -10.64
N VAL A 130 4.51 -11.91 -11.43
CA VAL A 130 4.92 -10.59 -10.92
C VAL A 130 3.78 -9.94 -10.15
N ALA A 131 2.53 -10.04 -10.63
CA ALA A 131 1.39 -9.46 -9.92
C ALA A 131 1.19 -10.09 -8.54
N VAL A 132 1.21 -11.42 -8.45
CA VAL A 132 1.07 -12.16 -7.19
C VAL A 132 2.23 -11.87 -6.23
N ALA A 133 3.47 -11.82 -6.75
CA ALA A 133 4.64 -11.48 -5.94
C ALA A 133 4.59 -10.04 -5.42
N ALA A 134 4.21 -9.08 -6.26
CA ALA A 134 4.06 -7.68 -5.87
C ALA A 134 2.94 -7.49 -4.81
N TYR A 135 1.85 -8.25 -4.93
CA TYR A 135 0.82 -8.29 -3.90
C TYR A 135 1.34 -8.83 -2.56
N ALA A 136 2.13 -9.92 -2.58
CA ALA A 136 2.75 -10.46 -1.36
C ALA A 136 3.66 -9.43 -0.67
N VAL A 137 4.45 -8.69 -1.45
CA VAL A 137 5.26 -7.57 -0.95
C VAL A 137 4.37 -6.51 -0.32
N GLY A 138 3.31 -6.08 -1.00
CA GLY A 138 2.42 -5.02 -0.50
C GLY A 138 1.69 -5.42 0.79
N ALA A 139 1.01 -6.57 0.78
CA ALA A 139 0.27 -7.09 1.92
C ALA A 139 1.17 -7.39 3.12
N GLY A 140 2.39 -7.90 2.89
CA GLY A 140 3.37 -8.15 3.94
C GLY A 140 4.08 -6.88 4.45
N SER A 141 3.92 -5.74 3.79
CA SER A 141 4.55 -4.47 4.20
C SER A 141 3.63 -3.62 5.07
N LYS A 142 2.34 -3.58 4.74
CA LYS A 142 1.30 -2.88 5.50
C LYS A 142 -0.06 -3.47 5.20
N GLU A 143 -0.98 -3.37 6.17
CA GLU A 143 -2.33 -3.91 6.09
C GLU A 143 -3.12 -3.33 4.91
N THR A 144 -2.86 -2.07 4.52
CA THR A 144 -3.47 -1.42 3.35
C THR A 144 -3.12 -2.13 2.03
N GLY A 145 -1.97 -2.81 1.96
CA GLY A 145 -1.55 -3.57 0.77
C GLY A 145 -2.45 -4.78 0.47
N VAL A 146 -3.21 -5.28 1.45
CA VAL A 146 -4.22 -6.34 1.25
C VAL A 146 -5.30 -5.90 0.25
N LEU A 147 -5.49 -4.60 0.05
CA LEU A 147 -6.50 -4.05 -0.86
C LEU A 147 -6.12 -4.12 -2.35
N ALA A 148 -4.89 -4.51 -2.71
CA ALA A 148 -4.47 -4.51 -4.11
C ALA A 148 -5.40 -5.30 -5.07
N PRO A 149 -5.91 -6.50 -4.73
CA PRO A 149 -6.86 -7.20 -5.59
C PRO A 149 -8.18 -6.43 -5.75
N ALA A 150 -8.64 -5.74 -4.70
CA ALA A 150 -9.83 -4.90 -4.77
C ALA A 150 -9.60 -3.68 -5.67
N VAL A 151 -8.41 -3.06 -5.61
CA VAL A 151 -8.01 -1.98 -6.53
C VAL A 151 -8.03 -2.48 -7.96
N ILE A 152 -7.44 -3.65 -8.24
CA ILE A 152 -7.45 -4.26 -9.58
C ILE A 152 -8.89 -4.47 -10.07
N LEU A 153 -9.77 -5.05 -9.25
CA LEU A 153 -11.19 -5.23 -9.58
C LEU A 153 -11.90 -3.90 -9.85
N ALA A 154 -11.66 -2.89 -9.02
CA ALA A 154 -12.22 -1.56 -9.21
C ALA A 154 -11.78 -0.95 -10.56
N THR A 155 -10.51 -1.11 -10.93
CA THR A 155 -10.04 -0.64 -12.25
C THR A 155 -10.70 -1.37 -13.42
N GLU A 156 -10.97 -2.67 -13.29
CA GLU A 156 -11.67 -3.46 -14.32
C GLU A 156 -13.15 -3.04 -14.47
N VAL A 157 -13.83 -2.74 -13.35
CA VAL A 157 -15.23 -2.30 -13.33
C VAL A 157 -15.38 -0.87 -13.83
N LEU A 158 -14.50 0.04 -13.40
CA LEU A 158 -14.63 1.47 -13.68
C LEU A 158 -14.05 1.87 -15.04
N LEU A 159 -13.05 1.14 -15.55
CA LEU A 159 -12.32 1.51 -16.77
C LEU A 159 -12.34 0.42 -17.88
N PRO A 160 -13.49 -0.25 -18.16
CA PRO A 160 -13.55 -1.39 -19.09
C PRO A 160 -13.20 -1.01 -20.54
N ALA A 161 -13.50 0.22 -20.96
CA ALA A 161 -13.18 0.72 -22.30
C ALA A 161 -11.68 0.95 -22.52
N ARG A 162 -10.94 1.36 -21.48
CA ARG A 162 -9.50 1.67 -21.55
C ARG A 162 -8.65 0.40 -21.67
N ARG A 163 -9.12 -0.71 -21.11
CA ARG A 163 -8.52 -2.05 -21.27
C ARG A 163 -8.50 -2.54 -22.72
N ARG A 164 -9.53 -2.21 -23.52
CA ARG A 164 -9.60 -2.55 -24.95
C ARG A 164 -8.61 -1.75 -25.79
N LEU A 165 -8.18 -0.59 -25.28
CA LEU A 165 -7.25 0.31 -25.95
C LEU A 165 -5.80 0.03 -25.62
N LEU A 166 -5.48 -0.71 -24.56
CA LEU A 166 -4.10 -1.18 -24.35
C LEU A 166 -3.73 -2.07 -25.54
N PRO A 167 -2.64 -1.75 -26.27
CA PRO A 167 -2.27 -2.51 -27.44
C PRO A 167 -1.93 -3.94 -27.00
N SER A 168 -2.86 -4.85 -27.26
CA SER A 168 -2.46 -6.18 -27.65
C SER A 168 -1.54 -5.96 -28.85
N ARG A 169 -0.21 -6.15 -28.68
CA ARG A 169 0.77 -6.24 -29.77
C ARG A 169 0.49 -7.48 -30.65
N ARG A 170 -0.78 -7.73 -30.99
CA ARG A 170 -1.20 -8.75 -31.93
C ARG A 170 -1.32 -8.07 -33.28
N PRO A 171 -0.74 -8.66 -34.33
CA PRO A 171 -1.02 -8.24 -35.70
C PRO A 171 -2.53 -8.15 -35.91
N ALA A 172 -2.98 -7.04 -36.50
CA ALA A 172 -4.35 -6.84 -36.91
C ALA A 172 -4.75 -7.96 -37.88
N GLY A 173 -5.53 -8.94 -37.42
CA GLY A 173 -5.94 -10.06 -38.27
C GLY A 173 -6.37 -11.35 -37.54
N ARG A 174 -6.01 -11.53 -36.27
CA ARG A 174 -6.45 -12.70 -35.48
C ARG A 174 -7.36 -12.27 -34.33
N ARG A 175 -8.68 -12.26 -34.57
CA ARG A 175 -9.66 -12.36 -33.47
C ARG A 175 -9.32 -13.66 -32.71
N PRO A 176 -8.98 -13.62 -31.42
CA PRO A 176 -8.85 -14.86 -30.67
C PRO A 176 -10.21 -15.55 -30.67
N PRO A 177 -10.27 -16.89 -30.81
CA PRO A 177 -11.49 -17.62 -30.57
C PRO A 177 -11.98 -17.23 -29.17
N SER A 178 -13.28 -16.98 -29.05
CA SER A 178 -13.95 -16.80 -27.78
C SER A 178 -13.67 -18.00 -26.88
N GLY A 179 -12.84 -17.81 -25.85
CA GLY A 179 -12.67 -18.74 -24.74
C GLY A 179 -11.22 -19.14 -24.40
N ARG A 180 -10.84 -18.87 -23.14
CA ARG A 180 -10.23 -19.83 -22.19
C ARG A 180 -8.82 -19.58 -21.63
N PRO A 181 -7.72 -19.31 -22.36
CA PRO A 181 -6.40 -19.23 -21.69
C PRO A 181 -6.18 -17.94 -20.86
N ARG A 182 -6.79 -16.82 -21.26
CA ARG A 182 -6.69 -15.54 -20.51
C ARG A 182 -7.60 -15.52 -19.30
N ASP A 183 -8.80 -16.08 -19.43
CA ASP A 183 -9.77 -16.14 -18.34
C ASP A 183 -9.29 -17.12 -17.26
N VAL A 184 -8.72 -18.27 -17.67
CA VAL A 184 -8.07 -19.20 -16.73
C VAL A 184 -6.91 -18.53 -16.02
N LEU A 185 -6.03 -17.81 -16.71
CA LEU A 185 -4.90 -17.16 -16.05
C LEU A 185 -5.35 -16.02 -15.12
N ALA A 186 -6.38 -15.26 -15.50
CA ALA A 186 -7.01 -14.27 -14.63
C ALA A 186 -7.52 -14.93 -13.34
N VAL A 187 -8.26 -16.04 -13.46
CA VAL A 187 -8.73 -16.84 -12.33
C VAL A 187 -7.56 -17.36 -11.49
N LEU A 188 -6.50 -17.89 -12.11
CA LEU A 188 -5.31 -18.37 -11.39
C LEU A 188 -4.57 -17.23 -10.68
N THR A 189 -4.53 -16.04 -11.25
CA THR A 189 -3.90 -14.86 -10.63
C THR A 189 -4.69 -14.44 -9.39
N PHE A 190 -6.02 -14.37 -9.50
CA PHE A 190 -6.90 -14.09 -8.35
C PHE A 190 -6.86 -15.19 -7.30
N ALA A 191 -6.79 -16.47 -7.70
CA ALA A 191 -6.55 -17.57 -6.78
C ALA A 191 -5.20 -17.41 -6.05
N GLY A 192 -4.17 -16.95 -6.77
CA GLY A 192 -2.88 -16.58 -6.18
C GLY A 192 -2.98 -15.45 -5.16
N PHE A 193 -3.74 -14.39 -5.46
CA PHE A 193 -4.02 -13.31 -4.50
C PHE A 193 -4.77 -13.82 -3.26
N LEU A 194 -5.78 -14.66 -3.45
CA LEU A 194 -6.51 -15.25 -2.33
C LEU A 194 -5.60 -16.15 -1.47
N ALA A 195 -4.75 -16.96 -2.10
CA ALA A 195 -3.80 -17.82 -1.39
C ALA A 195 -2.78 -16.99 -0.57
N VAL A 196 -2.20 -15.95 -1.17
CA VAL A 196 -1.27 -15.04 -0.47
C VAL A 196 -1.99 -14.28 0.65
N GLY A 197 -3.21 -13.79 0.42
CA GLY A 197 -4.00 -13.10 1.44
C GLY A 197 -4.36 -14.00 2.61
N ALA A 198 -4.78 -15.23 2.34
CA ALA A 198 -5.06 -16.23 3.36
C ALA A 198 -3.81 -16.61 4.15
N ALA A 199 -2.67 -16.81 3.48
CA ALA A 199 -1.39 -17.07 4.13
C ALA A 199 -0.96 -15.89 5.02
N TYR A 200 -1.08 -14.66 4.54
CA TYR A 200 -0.81 -13.46 5.34
C TYR A 200 -1.70 -13.40 6.59
N LEU A 201 -3.00 -13.63 6.45
CA LEU A 201 -3.94 -13.60 7.58
C LEU A 201 -3.66 -14.72 8.59
N ALA A 202 -3.31 -15.92 8.12
CA ALA A 202 -2.94 -17.05 8.98
C ALA A 202 -1.66 -16.76 9.76
N LEU A 203 -0.61 -16.28 9.08
CA LEU A 203 0.64 -15.90 9.73
C LEU A 203 0.44 -14.75 10.72
N ARG A 204 -0.33 -13.74 10.34
CA ARG A 204 -0.71 -12.65 11.24
C ARG A 204 -1.42 -13.18 12.48
N GLY A 205 -2.39 -14.08 12.31
CA GLY A 205 -3.14 -14.67 13.43
C GLY A 205 -2.28 -15.51 14.37
N ALA A 206 -1.18 -16.07 13.88
CA ALA A 206 -0.21 -16.81 14.69
C ALA A 206 0.83 -15.91 15.38
N ALA A 207 1.24 -14.82 14.71
CA ALA A 207 2.30 -13.92 15.19
C ALA A 207 1.80 -12.83 16.15
N VAL A 208 0.53 -12.46 16.06
CA VAL A 208 -0.08 -11.37 16.84
C VAL A 208 -1.05 -11.92 17.87
N SER A 209 -1.01 -11.37 19.08
CA SER A 209 -2.02 -11.62 20.12
C SER A 209 -2.66 -10.31 20.59
N GLY A 210 -3.96 -10.36 20.91
CA GLY A 210 -4.71 -9.21 21.42
C GLY A 210 -5.43 -8.37 20.36
N ARG A 211 -6.08 -7.28 20.82
CA ARG A 211 -6.70 -6.26 19.97
C ARG A 211 -6.02 -4.94 20.29
N SER A 212 -5.40 -4.31 19.30
CA SER A 212 -4.93 -2.95 19.48
C SER A 212 -6.08 -2.01 19.33
N ILE A 213 -6.35 -1.34 20.43
CA ILE A 213 -7.03 -0.07 20.41
C ILE A 213 -6.12 0.82 21.23
N ASN A 214 -5.62 1.90 20.64
CA ASN A 214 -4.90 2.93 21.37
C ASN A 214 -5.71 3.28 22.64
N ALA A 215 -5.06 3.44 23.79
CA ALA A 215 -5.74 3.66 25.08
C ALA A 215 -6.77 4.80 25.01
N ALA A 216 -6.50 5.86 24.23
CA ALA A 216 -7.44 6.97 24.00
C ALA A 216 -8.69 6.54 23.22
N MET A 217 -8.53 5.64 22.25
CA MET A 217 -9.64 5.08 21.48
C MET A 217 -10.38 3.98 22.26
N ALA A 218 -9.72 3.32 23.21
CA ALA A 218 -10.31 2.24 24.00
C ALA A 218 -11.49 2.73 24.86
N ALA A 219 -11.42 3.99 25.30
CA ALA A 219 -12.46 4.65 26.06
C ALA A 219 -13.71 5.03 25.23
N LEU A 220 -13.60 5.11 23.91
CA LEU A 220 -14.70 5.50 23.02
C LEU A 220 -15.58 4.31 22.64
N SER A 221 -16.88 4.55 22.46
CA SER A 221 -17.82 3.60 21.85
C SER A 221 -17.52 3.36 20.38
N THR A 222 -18.05 2.27 19.81
CA THR A 222 -17.86 1.95 18.38
C THR A 222 -18.35 3.07 17.46
N GLY A 223 -19.48 3.72 17.80
CA GLY A 223 -20.04 4.83 17.02
C GLY A 223 -19.13 6.06 17.02
N GLU A 224 -18.58 6.43 18.18
CA GLU A 224 -17.64 7.54 18.30
C GLU A 224 -16.35 7.28 17.53
N ARG A 225 -15.84 6.04 17.55
CA ARG A 225 -14.67 5.64 16.75
C ARG A 225 -14.94 5.72 15.26
N MET A 226 -16.13 5.33 14.80
CA MET A 226 -16.53 5.44 13.39
C MET A 226 -16.59 6.91 12.95
N LEU A 227 -17.21 7.77 13.75
CA LEU A 227 -17.27 9.21 13.47
C LEU A 227 -15.87 9.85 13.47
N ALA A 228 -15.03 9.52 14.45
CA ALA A 228 -13.65 9.97 14.48
C ALA A 228 -12.86 9.51 13.25
N SER A 229 -13.06 8.26 12.80
CA SER A 229 -12.43 7.74 11.58
C SER A 229 -12.86 8.49 10.32
N LEU A 230 -14.15 8.84 10.22
CA LEU A 230 -14.68 9.64 9.09
C LEU A 230 -14.15 11.08 9.11
N ARG A 231 -14.05 11.69 10.30
CA ARG A 231 -13.44 13.01 10.47
C ARG A 231 -11.98 13.01 10.02
N ILE A 232 -11.18 12.07 10.54
CA ILE A 232 -9.76 11.91 10.15
C ILE A 232 -9.63 11.70 8.65
N LEU A 233 -10.53 10.90 8.03
CA LEU A 233 -10.53 10.72 6.59
C LEU A 233 -10.75 12.04 5.85
N GLY A 234 -11.67 12.89 6.33
CA GLY A 234 -11.90 14.23 5.80
C GLY A 234 -10.67 15.13 5.92
N GLU A 235 -10.03 15.16 7.09
CA GLU A 235 -8.80 15.92 7.34
C GLU A 235 -7.67 15.46 6.40
N ASN A 236 -7.48 14.15 6.25
CA ASN A 236 -6.50 13.57 5.33
C ASN A 236 -6.78 13.94 3.87
N VAL A 237 -8.05 14.00 3.45
CA VAL A 237 -8.42 14.50 2.11
C VAL A 237 -8.12 15.99 1.99
N GLY A 238 -8.35 16.79 3.03
CA GLY A 238 -7.98 18.20 3.08
C GLY A 238 -6.48 18.43 2.85
N LEU A 239 -5.63 17.59 3.45
CA LEU A 239 -4.17 17.64 3.27
C LEU A 239 -3.71 17.38 1.83
N LEU A 240 -4.53 16.75 0.99
CA LEU A 240 -4.23 16.60 -0.44
C LEU A 240 -4.30 17.93 -1.20
N PHE A 241 -4.99 18.94 -0.66
CA PHE A 241 -5.13 20.25 -1.29
C PHE A 241 -4.36 21.33 -0.54
N VAL A 242 -4.36 21.27 0.80
CA VAL A 242 -3.76 22.28 1.68
C VAL A 242 -2.89 21.57 2.74
N PRO A 243 -1.69 21.08 2.37
CA PRO A 243 -0.81 20.33 3.28
C PRO A 243 -0.05 21.25 4.25
N THR A 244 -0.78 21.93 5.15
CA THR A 244 -0.21 22.93 6.07
C THR A 244 0.00 22.44 7.49
N SER A 245 -0.67 21.36 7.89
CA SER A 245 -0.67 20.80 9.25
C SER A 245 -0.03 19.41 9.34
N LEU A 246 0.97 19.15 8.50
CA LEU A 246 1.75 17.90 8.53
C LEU A 246 2.56 17.82 9.83
N SER A 247 2.58 16.64 10.44
CA SER A 247 3.23 16.38 11.72
C SER A 247 4.05 15.09 11.66
N ALA A 248 5.15 15.05 12.41
CA ALA A 248 5.93 13.82 12.58
C ALA A 248 5.16 12.76 13.39
N ASP A 249 4.24 13.20 14.25
CA ASP A 249 3.36 12.34 15.01
C ASP A 249 2.04 13.07 15.32
N TYR A 250 0.91 12.36 15.18
CA TYR A 250 -0.42 12.88 15.48
C TYR A 250 -0.86 12.32 16.83
N PRO A 251 -0.91 13.14 17.91
CA PRO A 251 -1.20 12.64 19.24
C PRO A 251 -2.65 12.12 19.33
N ALA A 252 -2.88 11.02 20.03
CA ALA A 252 -4.21 10.40 20.12
C ALA A 252 -5.29 11.34 20.72
N SER A 253 -4.88 12.39 21.44
CA SER A 253 -5.76 13.44 21.93
C SER A 253 -6.32 14.37 20.85
N SER A 254 -5.65 14.54 19.70
CA SER A 254 -6.18 15.32 18.57
C SER A 254 -7.40 14.66 17.94
N VAL A 255 -7.47 13.34 18.03
CA VAL A 255 -8.57 12.50 17.55
C VAL A 255 -9.76 12.49 18.53
N ALA A 256 -9.48 12.49 19.84
CA ALA A 256 -10.49 12.41 20.88
C ALA A 256 -11.09 13.77 21.31
N GLY A 257 -10.48 14.90 20.91
CA GLY A 257 -10.80 16.23 21.42
C GLY A 257 -12.05 16.93 20.87
N GLY A 258 -12.71 16.38 19.84
CA GLY A 258 -13.93 16.96 19.27
C GLY A 258 -15.16 16.19 19.72
N GLY A 259 -15.99 16.79 20.58
CA GLY A 259 -17.29 16.20 20.92
C GLY A 259 -18.14 16.00 19.65
N VAL A 260 -19.02 14.99 19.64
CA VAL A 260 -19.92 14.67 18.50
C VAL A 260 -20.77 15.88 18.04
N ALA A 261 -20.91 16.90 18.89
CA ALA A 261 -21.64 18.14 18.64
C ALA A 261 -20.76 19.33 18.21
N ASP A 262 -19.45 19.16 18.06
CA ASP A 262 -18.56 20.23 17.61
C ASP A 262 -18.77 20.51 16.10
N PRO A 263 -19.15 21.75 15.71
CA PRO A 263 -19.32 22.13 14.31
C PRO A 263 -18.06 21.86 13.47
N ALA A 264 -16.87 21.92 14.06
CA ALA A 264 -15.61 21.60 13.39
C ALA A 264 -15.49 20.09 13.05
N THR A 265 -16.01 19.22 13.92
CA THR A 265 -16.09 17.77 13.71
C THR A 265 -17.07 17.41 12.58
N LEU A 266 -18.16 18.16 12.44
CA LEU A 266 -19.15 17.98 11.36
C LEU A 266 -18.72 18.61 10.02
N ALA A 267 -17.89 19.66 10.07
CA ALA A 267 -17.34 20.32 8.88
C ALA A 267 -16.05 19.65 8.35
N GLY A 268 -15.38 18.82 9.15
CA GLY A 268 -14.11 18.19 8.78
C GLY A 268 -12.95 19.18 8.65
N ILE A 269 -13.02 20.31 9.37
CA ILE A 269 -12.04 21.39 9.32
C ILE A 269 -11.54 21.65 10.75
N VAL A 270 -10.29 21.23 11.02
CA VAL A 270 -9.43 21.74 12.08
C VAL A 270 -8.03 21.93 11.49
#